data_AF-A0A6J6PCS2-F1
#
_entry.id   AF-A0A6J6PCS2-F1
#
_cell.length_a   1.000
_cell.length_b   1.000
_cell.length_c   1.000
_cell.angle_alpha   90.00
_cell.angle_beta   90.00
_cell.angle_gamma   90.00
#
_symmetry.space_group_name_H-M   'P 1'
#
loop_
_entity.id
_entity.type
_entity.pdbx_description
1 polymer ?
#
loop_
_entity_poly.entity_id
_entity_poly.type
_entity_poly.pdbx_seq_one_letter_code
_entity_poly.pdbx_strand_id
1 'polypeptide(L)'
;MHRSSIHQLGNMASARDYIELISLEEEFMLYGFEPNPEFLSVHVAPFPEDSRTPGAGLFGMYLPDSWQAVGILLSGRATHPETHEVLSIDARVRVVVTRSGETCTQLFIDGNMLTEPLGNTLSEQSLPESTEDPIHPAQGLLTDCLHRMLGLPSLGTAPCLGELVVGLWLNDLLQRAMSLDDLDWDSAVALHPGEPGEPGLGPVAPSIETITEATFRAAGQLNWERMRQRAAVGEFQATALAPEEAEWMDATMFGRWVTSAIPDPDAVLRTLRRLGADQISENITQVLHSIRQGRVIIE
;
A
#
# COMPACT_ATOMS: atom_id res chain seq x y z
N MET A 1 -0.59 19.50 13.30
CA MET A 1 -0.40 19.42 11.83
C MET A 1 0.07 18.02 11.52
N HIS A 2 -0.84 17.09 11.26
CA HIS A 2 -0.48 15.77 10.76
C HIS A 2 -0.28 15.87 9.25
N ARG A 3 0.90 15.48 8.78
CA ARG A 3 1.24 15.36 7.37
C ARG A 3 0.93 13.92 6.97
N SER A 4 -0.03 13.71 6.08
CA SER A 4 -0.35 12.40 5.53
C SER A 4 0.47 12.21 4.26
N SER A 5 1.55 11.42 4.34
CA SER A 5 2.32 11.00 3.16
C SER A 5 1.52 9.96 2.37
N ILE A 6 1.26 10.19 1.08
CA ILE A 6 0.68 9.18 0.19
C ILE A 6 1.83 8.30 -0.31
N HIS A 7 2.16 7.26 0.46
CA HIS A 7 3.10 6.22 0.05
C HIS A 7 2.36 5.17 -0.80
N GLN A 8 2.09 5.47 -2.07
CA GLN A 8 1.88 4.46 -3.13
C GLN A 8 1.61 5.18 -4.46
N LEU A 9 2.68 5.61 -5.12
CA LEU A 9 2.71 5.74 -6.57
C LEU A 9 3.44 4.50 -7.08
N GLY A 10 2.79 3.72 -7.93
CA GLY A 10 3.24 2.40 -8.37
C GLY A 10 4.68 2.38 -8.90
N ASN A 11 5.34 1.22 -8.74
CA ASN A 11 6.71 0.95 -9.18
C ASN A 11 7.00 1.52 -10.59
N MET A 12 7.80 2.58 -10.65
CA MET A 12 8.46 3.04 -11.87
C MET A 12 9.92 2.58 -11.84
N ALA A 13 10.19 1.49 -12.55
CA ALA A 13 11.54 1.12 -12.93
C ALA A 13 11.89 1.80 -14.27
N SER A 14 12.32 3.06 -14.22
CA SER A 14 13.51 3.54 -14.95
C SER A 14 13.62 5.07 -14.93
N ALA A 15 14.83 5.50 -14.56
CA ALA A 15 15.44 6.80 -14.83
C ALA A 15 14.95 8.06 -14.08
N ARG A 16 15.57 8.21 -12.90
CA ARG A 16 16.11 9.44 -12.29
C ARG A 16 15.11 10.48 -11.77
N ASP A 17 15.23 10.68 -10.46
CA ASP A 17 14.53 11.63 -9.60
C ASP A 17 13.14 11.14 -9.17
N TYR A 18 13.14 10.28 -8.14
CA TYR A 18 11.92 9.95 -7.39
C TYR A 18 11.33 11.26 -6.87
N ILE A 19 10.13 11.64 -7.31
CA ILE A 19 9.38 12.75 -6.76
C ILE A 19 8.29 12.16 -5.89
N GLU A 20 8.28 12.53 -4.61
CA GLU A 20 7.23 12.15 -3.69
C GLU A 20 6.29 13.34 -3.52
N LEU A 21 5.00 13.13 -3.79
CA LEU A 21 3.94 14.09 -3.53
C LEU A 21 3.60 14.05 -2.04
N ILE A 22 4.32 14.83 -1.22
CA ILE A 22 4.16 14.86 0.25
C ILE A 22 3.20 15.98 0.71
N SER A 23 2.84 16.93 -0.16
CA SER A 23 1.91 18.01 0.20
C SER A 23 0.87 18.29 -0.89
N LEU A 24 -0.38 17.93 -0.61
CA LEU A 24 -1.57 18.33 -1.37
C LEU A 24 -2.28 19.41 -0.57
N GLU A 25 -1.91 20.67 -0.78
CA GLU A 25 -2.36 21.77 0.08
C GLU A 25 -3.57 22.54 -0.45
N GLU A 26 -3.97 22.39 -1.71
CA GLU A 26 -4.80 23.46 -2.30
C GLU A 26 -6.21 23.04 -2.72
N GLU A 27 -6.45 21.94 -3.46
CA GLU A 27 -7.83 21.55 -3.82
C GLU A 27 -7.97 20.04 -4.09
N PHE A 28 -8.96 19.41 -3.46
CA PHE A 28 -9.39 18.05 -3.74
C PHE A 28 -10.82 18.08 -4.29
N MET A 29 -11.00 17.55 -5.50
CA MET A 29 -12.30 17.58 -6.17
C MET A 29 -12.70 16.17 -6.61
N LEU A 30 -13.94 15.80 -6.33
CA LEU A 30 -14.59 14.59 -6.81
C LEU A 30 -15.45 14.92 -8.05
N TYR A 31 -15.30 14.12 -9.11
CA TYR A 31 -16.03 14.25 -10.36
C TYR A 31 -16.88 13.01 -10.62
N GLY A 32 -18.11 13.23 -11.08
CA GLY A 32 -19.03 12.20 -11.52
C GLY A 32 -19.43 12.39 -12.97
N PHE A 33 -19.53 11.31 -13.73
CA PHE A 33 -19.92 11.34 -15.14
C PHE A 33 -21.21 10.58 -15.34
N GLU A 34 -22.29 11.27 -15.70
CA GLU A 34 -23.60 10.68 -15.96
C GLU A 34 -24.02 10.98 -17.40
N PRO A 35 -24.01 9.99 -18.30
CA PRO A 35 -24.45 10.19 -19.67
C PRO A 35 -25.98 10.37 -19.70
N ASN A 36 -26.40 11.38 -20.46
CA ASN A 36 -27.76 11.57 -20.91
C ASN A 36 -27.77 11.34 -22.45
N PRO A 37 -28.88 10.88 -23.06
CA PRO A 37 -28.96 10.72 -24.52
C PRO A 37 -28.49 11.93 -25.36
N GLU A 38 -28.58 13.15 -24.82
CA GLU A 38 -28.24 14.38 -25.55
C GLU A 38 -26.95 15.07 -25.08
N PHE A 39 -26.47 14.78 -23.86
CA PHE A 39 -25.30 15.43 -23.27
C PHE A 39 -24.64 14.59 -22.17
N LEU A 40 -23.40 14.91 -21.82
CA LEU A 40 -22.72 14.34 -20.65
C LEU A 40 -22.88 15.29 -19.46
N SER A 41 -23.50 14.81 -18.37
CA SER A 41 -23.53 15.56 -17.12
C SER A 41 -22.25 15.30 -16.35
N VAL A 42 -21.57 16.38 -15.97
CA VAL A 42 -20.41 16.32 -15.08
C VAL A 42 -20.83 16.90 -13.73
N HIS A 43 -20.84 16.05 -12.72
CA HIS A 43 -21.09 16.42 -11.34
C HIS A 43 -19.75 16.70 -10.67
N VAL A 44 -19.67 17.81 -9.92
CA VAL A 44 -18.44 18.21 -9.24
C VAL A 44 -18.77 18.49 -7.78
N ALA A 45 -18.04 17.84 -6.88
CA ALA A 45 -18.21 18.02 -5.45
C ALA A 45 -16.86 18.27 -4.77
N PRO A 46 -16.82 19.07 -3.68
CA PRO A 46 -15.65 19.12 -2.83
C PRO A 46 -15.40 17.72 -2.28
N PHE A 47 -14.13 17.36 -2.19
CA PHE A 47 -13.73 16.09 -1.62
C PHE A 47 -14.00 16.08 -0.10
N PRO A 48 -14.58 15.02 0.47
CA PRO A 48 -14.86 14.97 1.90
C PRO A 48 -13.56 15.02 2.72
N GLU A 49 -13.47 15.96 3.65
CA GLU A 49 -12.31 16.08 4.53
C GLU A 49 -12.31 14.95 5.56
N ASP A 50 -11.17 14.28 5.72
CA ASP A 50 -10.92 13.35 6.81
C ASP A 50 -9.50 13.57 7.36
N SER A 51 -9.39 13.67 8.68
CA SER A 51 -8.13 13.96 9.37
C SER A 51 -7.08 12.86 9.30
N ARG A 52 -7.47 11.63 8.91
CA ARG A 52 -6.58 10.47 8.82
C ARG A 52 -5.81 10.48 7.50
N THR A 53 -6.54 10.41 6.40
CA THR A 53 -6.01 10.44 5.02
C THR A 53 -7.10 10.96 4.09
N PRO A 54 -6.75 11.52 2.92
CA PRO A 54 -7.75 11.88 1.91
C PRO A 54 -8.65 10.68 1.55
N GLY A 55 -8.10 9.48 1.33
CA GLY A 55 -8.93 8.32 0.95
C GLY A 55 -10.03 7.97 1.95
N ALA A 56 -9.82 8.22 3.25
CA ALA A 56 -10.78 7.87 4.29
C ALA A 56 -12.10 8.66 4.21
N GLY A 57 -12.08 9.88 3.65
CA GLY A 57 -13.30 10.67 3.44
C GLY A 57 -14.29 10.05 2.43
N LEU A 58 -13.84 9.08 1.63
CA LEU A 58 -14.67 8.41 0.62
C LEU A 58 -15.34 7.13 1.14
N PHE A 59 -15.01 6.68 2.35
CA PHE A 59 -15.54 5.43 2.87
C PHE A 59 -17.05 5.50 3.08
N GLY A 60 -17.75 4.41 2.75
CA GLY A 60 -19.21 4.34 2.84
C GLY A 60 -19.95 5.03 1.68
N MET A 61 -19.25 5.72 0.78
CA MET A 61 -19.88 6.36 -0.37
C MET A 61 -20.22 5.33 -1.45
N TYR A 62 -21.42 5.46 -2.02
CA TYR A 62 -21.87 4.72 -3.19
C TYR A 62 -22.49 5.69 -4.19
N LEU A 63 -22.24 5.45 -5.47
CA LEU A 63 -22.72 6.30 -6.55
C LEU A 63 -23.96 5.70 -7.22
N PRO A 64 -24.90 6.53 -7.73
CA PRO A 64 -26.07 6.04 -8.44
C PRO A 64 -25.69 5.17 -9.65
N ASP A 65 -26.53 4.19 -10.00
CA ASP A 65 -26.24 3.27 -11.11
C ASP A 65 -26.14 3.93 -12.50
N SER A 66 -26.69 5.13 -12.64
CA SER A 66 -26.61 5.91 -13.88
C SER A 66 -25.20 6.45 -14.17
N TRP A 67 -24.35 6.64 -13.16
CA TRP A 67 -23.02 7.24 -13.33
C TRP A 67 -22.06 6.26 -14.03
N GLN A 68 -21.46 6.61 -15.16
CA GLN A 68 -20.54 5.73 -15.88
C GLN A 68 -19.09 5.83 -15.42
N ALA A 69 -18.72 6.89 -14.71
CA ALA A 69 -17.38 7.03 -14.17
C ALA A 69 -17.36 7.96 -12.95
N VAL A 70 -16.29 7.83 -12.16
CA VAL A 70 -15.94 8.72 -11.05
C VAL A 70 -14.46 9.04 -11.15
N GLY A 71 -14.06 10.24 -10.76
CA GLY A 71 -12.65 10.59 -10.67
C GLY A 71 -12.33 11.57 -9.56
N ILE A 72 -11.05 11.64 -9.22
CA ILE A 72 -10.50 12.59 -8.25
C ILE A 72 -9.42 13.39 -8.97
N LEU A 73 -9.43 14.71 -8.72
CA LEU A 73 -8.30 15.57 -9.01
C LEU A 73 -7.65 15.99 -7.70
N LEU A 74 -6.35 15.74 -7.60
CA LEU A 74 -5.48 16.13 -6.51
C LEU A 74 -4.53 17.21 -7.04
N SER A 75 -4.38 18.31 -6.33
CA SER A 75 -3.38 19.34 -6.64
C SER A 75 -2.46 19.55 -5.44
N GLY A 76 -1.16 19.71 -5.69
CA GLY A 76 -0.18 19.93 -4.64
C GLY A 76 1.20 20.28 -5.17
N ARG A 77 2.16 20.29 -4.25
CA ARG A 77 3.57 20.53 -4.58
C ARG A 77 4.37 19.25 -4.43
N ALA A 78 5.25 19.04 -5.38
CA ALA A 78 6.23 17.97 -5.33
C ALA A 78 7.24 18.22 -4.21
N THR A 79 7.73 17.15 -3.60
CA THR A 79 8.85 17.22 -2.66
C THR A 79 9.89 16.18 -3.02
N HIS A 80 11.14 16.47 -2.73
CA HIS A 80 12.22 15.50 -2.89
C HIS A 80 12.14 14.48 -1.74
N PRO A 81 12.08 13.16 -2.01
CA PRO A 81 11.82 12.12 -1.01
C PRO A 81 12.91 12.03 0.07
N GLU A 82 14.19 12.21 -0.31
CA GLU A 82 15.29 12.07 0.65
C GLU A 82 15.54 13.34 1.49
N THR A 83 15.46 14.52 0.88
CA THR A 83 15.74 15.79 1.55
C THR A 83 14.48 16.42 2.16
N HIS A 84 13.31 15.93 1.76
CA HIS A 84 12.02 16.54 2.05
C HIS A 84 11.93 18.02 1.62
N GLU A 85 12.78 18.44 0.69
CA GLU A 85 12.76 19.79 0.13
C GLU A 85 11.51 19.95 -0.74
N VAL A 86 10.72 20.99 -0.47
CA VAL A 86 9.57 21.32 -1.29
C VAL A 86 10.07 21.88 -2.62
N LEU A 87 9.78 21.16 -3.69
CA LEU A 87 10.06 21.63 -5.03
C LEU A 87 9.02 22.69 -5.39
N SER A 88 9.44 23.79 -6.01
CA SER A 88 8.55 24.84 -6.52
C SER A 88 7.86 24.41 -7.82
N ILE A 89 7.36 23.18 -7.83
CA ILE A 89 6.78 22.49 -8.97
C ILE A 89 5.33 22.19 -8.62
N ASP A 90 4.42 22.76 -9.39
CA ASP A 90 2.99 22.51 -9.21
C ASP A 90 2.64 21.18 -9.88
N ALA A 91 2.13 20.24 -9.10
CA ALA A 91 1.76 18.92 -9.57
C ALA A 91 0.26 18.68 -9.39
N ARG A 92 -0.36 18.08 -10.41
CA ARG A 92 -1.74 17.59 -10.31
C ARG A 92 -1.81 16.14 -10.69
N VAL A 93 -2.54 15.35 -9.91
CA VAL A 93 -2.82 13.95 -10.21
C VAL A 93 -4.32 13.80 -10.44
N ARG A 94 -4.68 13.21 -11.57
CA ARG A 94 -6.06 12.84 -11.88
C ARG A 94 -6.17 11.33 -11.91
N VAL A 95 -7.13 10.78 -11.18
CA VAL A 95 -7.51 9.37 -11.24
C VAL A 95 -8.96 9.29 -11.67
N VAL A 96 -9.27 8.50 -12.69
CA VAL A 96 -10.65 8.26 -13.14
C VAL A 96 -10.87 6.76 -13.24
N VAL A 97 -11.98 6.27 -12.70
CA VAL A 97 -12.45 4.90 -12.80
C VAL A 97 -13.79 4.88 -13.50
N THR A 98 -13.95 4.04 -14.51
CA THR A 98 -15.21 3.81 -15.20
C THR A 98 -15.98 2.65 -14.56
N ARG A 99 -17.28 2.56 -14.81
CA ARG A 99 -18.12 1.45 -14.35
C ARG A 99 -17.76 0.11 -15.03
N SER A 100 -17.03 0.15 -16.15
CA SER A 100 -16.39 -1.06 -16.74
C SER A 100 -15.16 -1.52 -15.95
N GLY A 101 -14.70 -0.76 -14.97
CA GLY A 101 -13.51 -1.05 -14.16
C GLY A 101 -12.20 -0.52 -14.77
N GLU A 102 -12.26 0.16 -15.91
CA GLU A 102 -11.08 0.79 -16.52
C GLU A 102 -10.62 1.95 -15.64
N THR A 103 -9.31 2.03 -15.42
CA THR A 103 -8.70 3.08 -14.58
C THR A 103 -7.70 3.87 -15.41
N CYS A 104 -7.78 5.19 -15.31
CA CYS A 104 -6.87 6.12 -15.95
C CYS A 104 -6.28 7.07 -14.90
N THR A 105 -4.95 7.03 -14.75
CA THR A 105 -4.21 7.93 -13.87
C THR A 105 -3.31 8.83 -14.70
N GLN A 106 -3.32 10.13 -14.43
CA GLN A 106 -2.53 11.14 -15.15
C GLN A 106 -1.84 12.08 -14.17
N LEU A 107 -0.56 12.34 -14.42
CA LEU A 107 0.24 13.33 -13.69
C LEU A 107 0.50 14.55 -14.58
N PHE A 108 0.23 15.73 -14.03
CA PHE A 108 0.52 17.02 -14.63
C PHE A 108 1.58 17.71 -13.78
N ILE A 109 2.60 18.27 -14.42
CA ILE A 109 3.64 19.08 -13.80
C ILE A 109 3.71 20.44 -14.49
N ASP A 110 3.58 21.53 -13.73
CA ASP A 110 3.55 22.91 -14.23
C ASP A 110 2.55 23.10 -15.38
N GLY A 111 1.40 22.42 -15.29
CA GLY A 111 0.34 22.41 -16.30
C GLY A 111 0.62 21.55 -17.53
N ASN A 112 1.83 21.00 -17.68
CA ASN A 112 2.16 20.06 -18.74
C ASN A 112 1.86 18.62 -18.28
N MET A 113 1.11 17.88 -19.09
CA MET A 113 0.92 16.46 -18.85
C MET A 113 2.25 15.75 -19.09
N LEU A 114 2.77 15.07 -18.07
CA LEU A 114 3.88 14.15 -18.30
C LEU A 114 3.30 12.91 -18.98
N THR A 115 3.54 12.82 -20.28
CA THR A 115 3.01 11.77 -21.15
C THR A 115 3.56 10.40 -20.76
N GLU A 116 2.77 9.66 -20.00
CA GLU A 116 2.03 8.44 -20.39
C GLU A 116 1.02 8.17 -19.25
N PRO A 117 -0.21 7.67 -19.54
CA PRO A 117 -1.12 7.29 -18.47
C PRO A 117 -0.41 6.30 -17.53
N LEU A 118 -0.39 6.64 -16.24
CA LEU A 118 0.22 5.83 -15.18
C LEU A 118 -0.58 4.52 -15.06
N GLY A 119 -0.21 3.53 -15.87
CA GLY A 119 -0.88 2.25 -15.98
C GLY A 119 -2.20 2.31 -16.75
N ASN A 120 -2.14 2.14 -18.08
CA ASN A 120 -3.31 1.69 -18.82
C ASN A 120 -3.57 0.22 -18.51
N THR A 121 -4.82 -0.13 -18.24
CA THR A 121 -5.28 -1.51 -18.36
C THR A 121 -5.27 -1.87 -19.86
N LEU A 122 -4.17 -2.41 -20.36
CA LEU A 122 -4.18 -3.09 -21.65
C LEU A 122 -4.86 -4.44 -21.45
N SER A 123 -5.97 -4.62 -22.17
CA SER A 123 -6.64 -5.89 -22.45
C SER A 123 -5.65 -7.05 -22.54
N GLU A 124 -5.95 -8.19 -21.92
CA GLU A 124 -5.15 -9.43 -21.89
C GLU A 124 -4.87 -10.08 -23.27
N GLN A 125 -5.06 -9.35 -24.37
CA GLN A 125 -4.84 -9.83 -25.71
C GLN A 125 -3.75 -9.01 -26.39
N SER A 126 -2.57 -9.63 -26.48
CA SER A 126 -1.38 -9.23 -27.26
C SER A 126 -0.26 -8.57 -26.44
N LEU A 127 0.60 -9.39 -25.82
CA LEU A 127 1.97 -9.00 -25.49
C LEU A 127 2.94 -9.75 -26.43
N PRO A 128 3.82 -9.06 -27.16
CA PRO A 128 5.05 -9.65 -27.66
C PRO A 128 6.04 -9.85 -26.51
N GLU A 129 6.90 -10.86 -26.61
CA GLU A 129 7.93 -11.26 -25.63
C GLU A 129 9.07 -10.22 -25.46
N SER A 130 8.77 -9.00 -25.04
CA SER A 130 9.79 -8.03 -24.59
C SER A 130 9.85 -7.97 -23.07
N THR A 131 11.06 -8.08 -22.53
CA THR A 131 11.46 -8.12 -21.11
C THR A 131 11.31 -6.78 -20.37
N GLU A 132 10.28 -6.00 -20.67
CA GLU A 132 9.92 -4.82 -19.88
C GLU A 132 8.82 -5.23 -18.90
N ASP A 133 9.02 -4.97 -17.61
CA ASP A 133 8.05 -5.28 -16.57
C ASP A 133 6.67 -4.77 -17.00
N PRO A 134 5.61 -5.61 -16.96
CA PRO A 134 4.28 -5.18 -17.37
C PRO A 134 3.89 -3.96 -16.54
N ILE A 135 3.57 -2.85 -17.22
CA ILE A 135 3.11 -1.62 -16.58
C ILE A 135 1.83 -1.98 -15.80
N HIS A 136 1.95 -2.16 -14.49
CA HIS A 136 0.81 -2.47 -13.65
C HIS A 136 -0.12 -1.25 -13.58
N PRO A 137 -1.45 -1.43 -13.61
CA PRO A 137 -2.39 -0.33 -13.44
C PRO A 137 -2.09 0.39 -12.12
N ALA A 138 -2.25 1.72 -12.09
CA ALA A 138 -2.06 2.49 -10.86
C ALA A 138 -2.95 1.94 -9.72
N GLN A 139 -2.30 1.33 -8.73
CA GLN A 139 -2.92 0.76 -7.54
C GLN A 139 -2.73 1.69 -6.35
N GLY A 140 -3.68 1.68 -5.42
CA GLY A 140 -3.59 2.44 -4.19
C GLY A 140 -4.97 2.71 -3.59
N LEU A 141 -4.98 3.19 -2.34
CA LEU A 141 -6.21 3.39 -1.56
C LEU A 141 -7.25 4.26 -2.29
N LEU A 142 -6.83 5.32 -2.97
CA LEU A 142 -7.75 6.20 -3.71
C LEU A 142 -8.40 5.50 -4.90
N THR A 143 -7.63 4.72 -5.67
CA THR A 143 -8.17 3.90 -6.75
C THR A 143 -9.17 2.88 -6.20
N ASP A 144 -8.82 2.22 -5.09
CA ASP A 144 -9.73 1.26 -4.44
C ASP A 144 -11.03 1.94 -4.01
N CYS A 145 -10.97 3.13 -3.40
CA CYS A 145 -12.17 3.89 -3.05
C CYS A 145 -13.06 4.15 -4.26
N LEU A 146 -12.49 4.57 -5.39
CA LEU A 146 -13.25 4.87 -6.61
C LEU A 146 -13.91 3.61 -7.19
N HIS A 147 -13.25 2.46 -7.14
CA HIS A 147 -13.85 1.18 -7.49
C HIS A 147 -15.01 0.85 -6.56
N ARG A 148 -14.81 0.93 -5.24
CA ARG A 148 -15.85 0.65 -4.24
C ARG A 148 -17.07 1.56 -4.37
N MET A 149 -16.87 2.85 -4.65
CA MET A 149 -17.95 3.82 -4.89
C MET A 149 -18.84 3.46 -6.09
N LEU A 150 -18.28 2.81 -7.10
CA LEU A 150 -19.00 2.29 -8.27
C LEU A 150 -19.55 0.86 -8.06
N GLY A 151 -19.37 0.28 -6.87
CA GLY A 151 -19.77 -1.11 -6.57
C GLY A 151 -18.83 -2.16 -7.16
N LEU A 152 -17.62 -1.78 -7.57
CA LEU A 152 -16.62 -2.66 -8.16
C LEU A 152 -15.67 -3.24 -7.07
N PRO A 153 -15.03 -4.39 -7.32
CA PRO A 153 -13.94 -4.87 -6.48
C PRO A 153 -12.68 -4.03 -6.67
N SER A 154 -11.86 -3.94 -5.63
CA SER A 154 -10.55 -3.30 -5.68
C SER A 154 -9.61 -4.02 -6.64
N LEU A 155 -8.74 -3.27 -7.33
CA LEU A 155 -7.85 -3.82 -8.35
C LEU A 155 -6.70 -4.64 -7.74
N GLY A 156 -6.23 -5.63 -8.50
CA GLY A 156 -5.05 -6.42 -8.16
C GLY A 156 -5.29 -7.44 -7.05
N THR A 157 -4.20 -7.93 -6.46
CA THR A 157 -4.24 -8.91 -5.37
C THR A 157 -4.05 -8.23 -4.03
N ALA A 158 -4.70 -8.77 -2.99
CA ALA A 158 -4.42 -8.37 -1.61
C ALA A 158 -2.92 -8.51 -1.27
N PRO A 159 -2.38 -7.69 -0.36
CA PRO A 159 -0.98 -7.79 0.07
C PRO A 159 -0.60 -9.18 0.59
N CYS A 160 0.68 -9.54 0.47
CA CYS A 160 1.18 -10.81 0.97
C CYS A 160 1.11 -10.87 2.50
N LEU A 161 0.44 -11.87 3.07
CA LEU A 161 0.37 -12.07 4.51
C LEU A 161 1.74 -12.39 5.14
N GLY A 162 2.68 -12.96 4.37
CA GLY A 162 4.06 -13.13 4.82
C GLY A 162 4.77 -11.79 5.04
N GLU A 163 4.55 -10.83 4.14
CA GLU A 163 5.09 -9.47 4.32
C GLU A 163 4.43 -8.74 5.50
N LEU A 164 3.14 -8.98 5.77
CA LEU A 164 2.50 -8.50 6.99
C LEU A 164 3.21 -9.02 8.24
N VAL A 165 3.47 -10.33 8.32
CA VAL A 165 4.16 -10.94 9.47
C VAL A 165 5.55 -10.33 9.67
N VAL A 166 6.32 -10.18 8.58
CA VAL A 166 7.65 -9.55 8.67
C VAL A 166 7.55 -8.08 9.05
N GLY A 167 6.55 -7.36 8.54
CA GLY A 167 6.31 -5.96 8.90
C GLY A 167 6.01 -5.75 10.39
N LEU A 168 5.18 -6.63 10.98
CA LEU A 168 4.92 -6.63 12.42
C LEU A 168 6.20 -6.94 13.21
N TRP A 169 6.99 -7.92 12.77
CA TRP A 169 8.27 -8.23 13.37
C TRP A 169 9.24 -7.05 13.34
N LEU A 170 9.36 -6.39 12.18
CA LEU A 170 10.21 -5.21 11.99
C LEU A 170 9.80 -4.03 12.87
N ASN A 171 8.49 -3.83 13.07
CA ASN A 171 7.99 -2.82 14.01
C ASN A 171 8.49 -3.10 15.43
N ASP A 172 8.40 -4.34 15.91
CA ASP A 172 8.82 -4.70 17.27
C ASP A 172 10.35 -4.60 17.44
N LEU A 173 11.10 -5.01 16.42
CA LEU A 173 12.56 -4.83 16.37
C LEU A 173 12.96 -3.36 16.43
N LEU A 174 12.27 -2.50 15.68
CA LEU A 174 12.53 -1.07 15.70
C LEU A 174 12.25 -0.46 17.07
N GLN A 175 11.14 -0.83 17.70
CA GLN A 175 10.81 -0.37 19.06
C GLN A 175 11.87 -0.79 20.08
N ARG A 176 12.37 -2.03 20.00
CA ARG A 176 13.44 -2.56 20.86
C ARG A 176 14.80 -1.89 20.59
N ALA A 177 15.15 -1.65 19.33
CA ALA A 177 16.38 -0.93 19.00
C ALA A 177 16.35 0.52 19.50
N MET A 178 15.17 1.16 19.50
CA MET A 178 14.98 2.51 20.01
C MET A 178 15.02 2.62 21.55
N SER A 179 14.79 1.54 22.30
CA SER A 179 14.89 1.53 23.76
C SER A 179 16.32 1.44 24.30
N LEU A 180 17.34 1.49 23.43
CA LEU A 180 18.78 1.36 23.76
C LEU A 180 19.15 0.01 24.40
N ASP A 181 18.36 -1.02 24.14
CA ASP A 181 18.71 -2.38 24.51
C ASP A 181 19.61 -2.99 23.44
N ASP A 182 20.60 -3.79 23.86
CA ASP A 182 21.40 -4.58 22.92
C ASP A 182 20.47 -5.54 22.16
N LEU A 183 20.47 -5.41 20.83
CA LEU A 183 19.68 -6.23 19.92
C LEU A 183 20.62 -7.15 19.15
N ASP A 184 20.67 -8.42 19.56
CA ASP A 184 21.33 -9.50 18.84
C ASP A 184 20.33 -10.36 18.05
N TRP A 185 20.85 -11.29 17.26
CA TRP A 185 20.01 -12.14 16.41
C TRP A 185 19.07 -13.04 17.24
N ASP A 186 19.53 -13.56 18.38
CA ASP A 186 18.70 -14.41 19.25
C ASP A 186 17.53 -13.62 19.84
N SER A 187 17.77 -12.39 20.29
CA SER A 187 16.72 -11.48 20.75
C SER A 187 15.77 -11.09 19.62
N ALA A 188 16.28 -10.92 18.39
CA ALA A 188 15.44 -10.63 17.24
C ALA A 188 14.52 -11.80 16.89
N VAL A 189 15.06 -13.02 16.86
CA VAL A 189 14.29 -14.26 16.65
C VAL A 189 13.20 -14.42 17.70
N ALA A 190 13.49 -14.13 18.96
CA ALA A 190 12.52 -14.23 20.06
C ALA A 190 11.32 -13.27 19.90
N LEU A 191 11.46 -12.20 19.12
CA LEU A 191 10.39 -11.26 18.78
C LEU A 191 9.59 -11.66 17.54
N HIS A 192 9.96 -12.75 16.86
CA HIS A 192 9.27 -13.17 15.64
C HIS A 192 7.81 -13.57 15.96
N PRO A 193 6.79 -13.09 15.21
CA PRO A 193 5.37 -13.33 15.52
C PRO A 193 4.92 -14.81 15.46
N GLY A 194 5.68 -15.67 14.78
CA GLY A 194 5.49 -17.12 14.79
C GLY A 194 6.60 -17.81 15.58
N GLU A 195 6.29 -18.92 16.25
CA GLU A 195 7.27 -19.74 16.97
C GLU A 195 8.28 -20.38 16.00
N PRO A 196 9.55 -19.94 15.98
CA PRO A 196 10.55 -20.51 15.10
C PRO A 196 11.12 -21.79 15.73
N GLY A 197 10.42 -22.91 15.52
CA GLY A 197 10.87 -24.26 15.88
C GLY A 197 10.11 -24.92 17.05
N GLU A 198 10.28 -26.24 17.21
CA GLU A 198 9.79 -26.99 18.37
C GLU A 198 10.69 -26.73 19.60
N PRO A 199 10.12 -26.53 20.81
CA PRO A 199 10.90 -26.40 22.03
C PRO A 199 11.66 -27.71 22.32
N GLY A 200 12.94 -27.79 21.96
CA GLY A 200 13.79 -28.96 22.26
C GLY A 200 15.07 -29.17 21.43
N LEU A 201 15.33 -28.39 20.37
CA LEU A 201 16.46 -28.62 19.45
C LEU A 201 17.82 -27.98 19.83
N GLY A 202 18.02 -27.63 21.10
CA GLY A 202 19.33 -27.17 21.60
C GLY A 202 19.66 -25.69 21.31
N PRO A 203 20.91 -25.24 21.57
CA PRO A 203 21.30 -23.83 21.70
C PRO A 203 21.64 -23.12 20.37
N VAL A 204 21.16 -23.61 19.23
CA VAL A 204 21.51 -23.04 17.91
C VAL A 204 20.43 -22.05 17.51
N ALA A 205 20.84 -20.81 17.26
CA ALA A 205 19.96 -19.78 16.71
C ALA A 205 19.31 -20.28 15.41
N PRO A 206 17.98 -20.15 15.23
CA PRO A 206 17.31 -20.67 14.05
C PRO A 206 17.84 -20.02 12.77
N SER A 207 17.95 -20.84 11.72
CA SER A 207 18.45 -20.43 10.41
C SER A 207 17.44 -19.52 9.70
N ILE A 208 17.88 -18.84 8.64
CA ILE A 208 17.03 -17.98 7.81
C ILE A 208 15.88 -18.79 7.20
N GLU A 209 16.13 -20.03 6.82
CA GLU A 209 15.13 -20.98 6.32
C GLU A 209 14.10 -21.30 7.41
N THR A 210 14.55 -21.57 8.64
CA THR A 210 13.67 -21.84 9.78
C THR A 210 12.76 -20.64 10.08
N ILE A 211 13.29 -19.42 10.02
CA ILE A 211 12.50 -18.19 10.19
C ILE A 211 11.53 -17.99 9.03
N THR A 212 11.95 -18.27 7.80
CA THR A 212 11.09 -18.18 6.61
C THR A 212 9.91 -19.15 6.70
N GLU A 213 10.16 -20.40 7.12
CA GLU A 213 9.10 -21.38 7.36
C GLU A 213 8.15 -20.96 8.49
N ALA A 214 8.71 -20.42 9.60
CA ALA A 214 7.90 -19.88 10.69
C ALA A 214 7.02 -18.72 10.22
N THR A 215 7.54 -17.85 9.35
CA THR A 215 6.80 -16.75 8.71
C THR A 215 5.65 -17.28 7.86
N PHE A 216 5.91 -18.25 6.98
CA PHE A 216 4.85 -18.86 6.16
C PHE A 216 3.79 -19.57 7.01
N ARG A 217 4.20 -20.26 8.08
CA ARG A 217 3.27 -20.92 9.01
C ARG A 217 2.37 -19.90 9.72
N ALA A 218 2.95 -18.80 10.23
CA ALA A 218 2.19 -17.72 10.85
C ALA A 218 1.23 -17.07 9.84
N ALA A 219 1.72 -16.74 8.64
CA ALA A 219 0.91 -16.18 7.57
C ALA A 219 -0.23 -17.11 7.14
N GLY A 220 -0.01 -18.43 7.12
CA GLY A 220 -1.01 -19.44 6.77
C GLY A 220 -2.18 -19.55 7.76
N GLN A 221 -2.04 -18.96 8.96
CA GLN A 221 -3.13 -18.86 9.93
C GLN A 221 -3.99 -17.61 9.72
N LEU A 222 -3.53 -16.67 8.88
CA LEU A 222 -4.20 -15.40 8.60
C LEU A 222 -5.02 -15.48 7.32
N ASN A 223 -6.04 -14.63 7.23
CA ASN A 223 -6.86 -14.48 6.04
C ASN A 223 -7.48 -13.09 6.03
N TRP A 224 -7.23 -12.32 4.97
CA TRP A 224 -7.68 -10.93 4.88
C TRP A 224 -9.20 -10.77 5.02
N GLU A 225 -9.99 -11.64 4.38
CA GLU A 225 -11.45 -11.56 4.47
C GLU A 225 -11.95 -11.87 5.88
N ARG A 226 -11.37 -12.88 6.56
CA ARG A 226 -11.72 -13.16 7.97
C ARG A 226 -11.33 -12.02 8.90
N MET A 227 -10.15 -11.42 8.70
CA MET A 227 -9.70 -10.27 9.49
C MET A 227 -10.62 -9.06 9.29
N ARG A 228 -10.99 -8.79 8.04
CA ARG A 228 -11.94 -7.73 7.68
C ARG A 228 -13.31 -7.96 8.32
N GLN A 229 -13.86 -9.18 8.24
CA GLN A 229 -15.13 -9.53 8.85
C GLN A 229 -15.12 -9.34 10.37
N ARG A 230 -14.02 -9.72 11.05
CA ARG A 230 -13.84 -9.46 12.48
C ARG A 230 -13.73 -7.97 12.79
N ALA A 231 -13.08 -7.19 11.94
CA ALA A 231 -13.00 -5.74 12.08
C ALA A 231 -14.38 -5.09 11.94
N ALA A 232 -15.19 -5.56 10.98
CA ALA A 232 -16.54 -5.08 10.72
C ALA A 232 -17.51 -5.28 11.91
N VAL A 233 -17.25 -6.26 12.77
CA VAL A 233 -18.04 -6.49 14.00
C VAL A 233 -17.33 -6.01 15.28
N GLY A 234 -16.18 -5.33 15.15
CA GLY A 234 -15.41 -4.79 16.28
C GLY A 234 -14.56 -5.80 17.07
N GLU A 235 -14.40 -7.04 16.58
CA GLU A 235 -13.57 -8.08 17.19
C GLU A 235 -12.08 -8.02 16.82
N PHE A 236 -11.72 -7.14 15.88
CA PHE A 236 -10.36 -6.83 15.48
C PHE A 236 -10.23 -5.32 15.30
N GLN A 237 -9.23 -4.70 15.94
CA GLN A 237 -8.99 -3.26 15.83
C GLN A 237 -7.90 -3.01 14.80
N ALA A 238 -8.29 -2.58 13.60
CA ALA A 238 -7.37 -2.00 12.63
C ALA A 238 -7.13 -0.52 12.97
N THR A 239 -5.88 -0.07 12.86
CA THR A 239 -5.49 1.31 13.18
C THR A 239 -6.33 2.30 12.37
N ALA A 240 -6.94 3.25 13.08
CA ALA A 240 -7.72 4.35 12.51
C ALA A 240 -8.85 3.92 11.55
N LEU A 241 -9.41 2.72 11.72
CA LEU A 241 -10.50 2.20 10.90
C LEU A 241 -11.72 1.87 11.75
N ALA A 242 -12.87 2.43 11.39
CA ALA A 242 -14.15 2.13 12.03
C ALA A 242 -14.74 0.80 11.51
N PRO A 243 -15.58 0.10 12.31
CA PRO A 243 -16.20 -1.15 11.88
C PRO A 243 -17.00 -1.02 10.57
N GLU A 244 -17.77 0.05 10.40
CA GLU A 244 -18.58 0.29 9.21
C GLU A 244 -17.73 0.50 7.96
N GLU A 245 -16.54 1.06 8.12
CA GLU A 245 -15.56 1.25 7.03
C GLU A 245 -14.95 -0.09 6.63
N ALA A 246 -14.62 -0.94 7.60
CA ALA A 246 -14.16 -2.30 7.34
C ALA A 246 -15.24 -3.16 6.66
N GLU A 247 -16.52 -2.96 7.02
CA GLU A 247 -17.65 -3.61 6.36
C GLU A 247 -17.76 -3.20 4.89
N TRP A 248 -17.55 -1.91 4.60
CA TRP A 248 -17.62 -1.34 3.26
C TRP A 248 -16.47 -1.77 2.34
N MET A 249 -15.26 -1.94 2.89
CA MET A 249 -14.08 -2.42 2.16
C MET A 249 -14.25 -3.87 1.67
N ASP A 250 -13.51 -4.23 0.62
CA ASP A 250 -13.23 -5.64 0.32
C ASP A 250 -11.91 -6.09 0.98
N ALA A 251 -11.59 -7.39 0.89
CA ALA A 251 -10.39 -7.95 1.49
C ALA A 251 -9.08 -7.36 0.95
N THR A 252 -9.04 -6.95 -0.32
CA THR A 252 -7.83 -6.38 -0.96
C THR A 252 -7.56 -4.98 -0.42
N MET A 253 -8.57 -4.11 -0.42
CA MET A 253 -8.49 -2.77 0.13
C MET A 253 -8.20 -2.79 1.63
N PHE A 254 -8.89 -3.65 2.37
CA PHE A 254 -8.66 -3.84 3.81
C PHE A 254 -7.22 -4.27 4.08
N GLY A 255 -6.69 -5.23 3.30
CA GLY A 255 -5.31 -5.67 3.43
C GLY A 255 -4.33 -4.52 3.21
N ARG A 256 -4.53 -3.71 2.14
CA ARG A 256 -3.69 -2.53 1.87
C ARG A 256 -3.74 -1.51 2.99
N TRP A 257 -4.94 -1.23 3.53
CA TRP A 257 -5.11 -0.33 4.67
C TRP A 257 -4.35 -0.82 5.91
N VAL A 258 -4.48 -2.11 6.25
CA VAL A 258 -3.76 -2.66 7.42
C VAL A 258 -2.26 -2.60 7.21
N THR A 259 -1.77 -2.94 6.02
CA THR A 259 -0.32 -2.90 5.73
C THR A 259 0.24 -1.48 5.64
N SER A 260 -0.53 -0.48 5.24
CA SER A 260 -0.06 0.91 5.15
C SER A 260 0.16 1.56 6.53
N ALA A 261 -0.44 1.00 7.58
CA ALA A 261 -0.19 1.40 8.96
C ALA A 261 1.17 0.88 9.49
N ILE A 262 1.82 -0.03 8.77
CA ILE A 262 3.11 -0.61 9.15
C ILE A 262 4.23 0.17 8.44
N PRO A 263 5.35 0.49 9.12
CA PRO A 263 6.48 1.15 8.49
C PRO A 263 7.01 0.39 7.27
N ASP A 264 7.47 1.13 6.26
CA ASP A 264 8.14 0.55 5.08
C ASP A 264 9.33 -0.34 5.52
N PRO A 265 9.32 -1.65 5.18
CA PRO A 265 10.38 -2.57 5.58
C PRO A 265 11.79 -2.08 5.23
N ASP A 266 11.97 -1.49 4.05
CA ASP A 266 13.27 -1.03 3.60
C ASP A 266 13.75 0.18 4.43
N ALA A 267 12.85 1.10 4.78
CA ALA A 267 13.14 2.20 5.71
C ALA A 267 13.51 1.72 7.11
N VAL A 268 12.82 0.70 7.64
CA VAL A 268 13.15 0.11 8.94
C VAL A 268 14.52 -0.53 8.91
N LEU A 269 14.82 -1.35 7.89
CA LEU A 269 16.12 -2.02 7.74
C LEU A 269 17.28 -1.03 7.63
N ARG A 270 17.10 0.08 6.90
CA ARG A 270 18.06 1.19 6.86
C ARG A 270 18.27 1.82 8.24
N THR A 271 17.20 1.97 9.02
CA THR A 271 17.27 2.52 10.38
C THR A 271 18.00 1.58 11.33
N LEU A 272 17.71 0.28 11.28
CA LEU A 272 18.40 -0.75 12.07
C LEU A 272 19.91 -0.78 11.78
N ARG A 273 20.33 -0.67 10.50
CA ARG A 273 21.76 -0.54 10.14
C ARG A 273 22.41 0.70 10.76
N ARG A 274 21.71 1.84 10.73
CA ARG A 274 22.21 3.08 11.38
C ARG A 274 22.36 2.96 12.90
N LEU A 275 21.60 2.05 13.52
CA LEU A 275 21.69 1.74 14.95
C LEU A 275 22.72 0.63 15.27
N GLY A 276 23.47 0.14 14.28
CA GLY A 276 24.52 -0.87 14.46
C GLY A 276 24.02 -2.32 14.42
N ALA A 277 22.76 -2.56 14.01
CA ALA A 277 22.16 -3.89 13.90
C ALA A 277 22.34 -4.51 12.49
N ASP A 278 23.54 -4.44 11.92
CA ASP A 278 23.81 -4.81 10.52
C ASP A 278 23.45 -6.28 10.22
N GLN A 279 23.88 -7.21 11.08
CA GLN A 279 23.62 -8.64 10.91
C GLN A 279 22.12 -8.95 10.87
N ILE A 280 21.34 -8.29 11.73
CA ILE A 280 19.88 -8.48 11.80
C ILE A 280 19.24 -7.96 10.52
N SER A 281 19.64 -6.76 10.08
CA SER A 281 19.14 -6.19 8.83
C SER A 281 19.47 -7.05 7.61
N GLU A 282 20.66 -7.64 7.55
CA GLU A 282 21.04 -8.57 6.48
C GLU A 282 20.19 -9.85 6.49
N ASN A 283 20.02 -10.47 7.66
CA ASN A 283 19.24 -11.69 7.79
C ASN A 283 17.77 -11.47 7.40
N ILE A 284 17.15 -10.37 7.87
CA ILE A 284 15.76 -10.04 7.53
C ILE A 284 15.61 -9.69 6.06
N THR A 285 16.60 -9.04 5.44
CA THR A 285 16.61 -8.80 3.98
C THR A 285 16.52 -10.13 3.22
N GLN A 286 17.24 -11.16 3.68
CA GLN A 286 17.19 -12.49 3.08
C GLN A 286 15.83 -13.18 3.31
N VAL A 287 15.26 -13.08 4.51
CA VAL A 287 13.89 -13.59 4.79
C VAL A 287 12.87 -12.92 3.85
N LEU A 288 12.87 -11.58 3.76
CA LEU A 288 11.97 -10.84 2.86
C LEU A 288 12.14 -11.26 1.40
N HIS A 289 13.37 -11.47 0.96
CA HIS A 289 13.65 -11.95 -0.39
C HIS A 289 13.00 -13.33 -0.64
N SER A 290 13.15 -14.27 0.30
CA SER A 290 12.52 -15.59 0.21
C SER A 290 10.99 -15.53 0.21
N ILE A 291 10.40 -14.68 1.07
CA ILE A 291 8.95 -14.45 1.11
C ILE A 291 8.44 -13.89 -0.23
N ARG A 292 9.10 -12.88 -0.79
CA ARG A 292 8.73 -12.25 -2.07
C ARG A 292 8.86 -13.19 -3.25
N GLN A 293 9.82 -14.10 -3.22
CA GLN A 293 9.99 -15.12 -4.27
C GLN A 293 9.05 -16.32 -4.12
N GLY A 294 8.28 -16.41 -3.02
CA GLY A 294 7.45 -17.58 -2.71
C GLY A 294 8.27 -18.86 -2.52
N ARG A 295 9.57 -18.74 -2.21
CA ARG A 295 10.47 -19.88 -2.05
C ARG A 295 10.55 -20.27 -0.58
N VAL A 296 10.09 -21.48 -0.28
CA VAL A 296 10.64 -22.23 0.84
C VAL A 296 11.93 -22.85 0.31
N ILE A 297 13.09 -22.40 0.79
CA ILE A 297 14.36 -23.08 0.49
C ILE A 297 14.33 -24.38 1.28
N ILE A 298 13.90 -25.46 0.63
CA ILE A 298 14.02 -26.82 1.16
C ILE A 298 15.34 -27.35 0.62
N GLU A 299 16.36 -27.43 1.49
CA GLU A 299 17.53 -28.30 1.28
C GLU A 299 17.23 -29.71 1.80
#